data_AF-A8X4U3-F1
#
_entry.id   AF-A8X4U3-F1
#
_cell.length_a   1.000
_cell.length_b   1.000
_cell.length_c   1.000
_cell.angle_alpha   90.00
_cell.angle_beta   90.00
_cell.angle_gamma   90.00
#
_symmetry.space_group_name_H-M   'P 1'
#
loop_
_entity.id
_entity.type
_entity.pdbx_description
1 polymer ?
#
loop_
_entity_poly.entity_id
_entity_poly.type
_entity_poly.pdbx_seq_one_letter_code
_entity_poly.pdbx_strand_id
1 'polypeptide(L)'
;MSNGNANDPAYKLEYNDISLNELFADDKMRRMVVDLQRHWLTEYHQSRQKCLEDLTKMLHEEFRSDMDKVRQDLMTQFKQELEATKVDLEQKHEEILQQEIAKLVEKQKKELASAKKKQWCWNCDKEAMYHCCWNTAYCSVNCQQTHWQNHRKFCRRKKPSNGAPARAAAPAAVVSSNENME
;
A
#
# COMPACT_ATOMS: atom_id res chain seq x y z
N MET A 1 -25.31 39.87 15.47
CA MET A 1 -26.55 39.89 16.26
C MET A 1 -26.46 41.05 17.23
N SER A 2 -27.35 42.02 17.01
CA SER A 2 -27.75 43.21 17.79
C SER A 2 -26.81 43.78 18.86
N ASN A 3 -26.34 45.00 18.57
CA ASN A 3 -25.85 45.97 19.56
C ASN A 3 -26.95 46.28 20.58
N GLY A 4 -26.74 45.91 21.85
CA GLY A 4 -27.57 46.30 22.98
C GLY A 4 -27.17 47.69 23.47
N ASN A 5 -28.01 48.67 23.17
CA ASN A 5 -27.91 50.08 23.51
C ASN A 5 -27.87 50.31 25.04
N ALA A 6 -26.90 51.09 25.53
CA ALA A 6 -26.67 51.38 26.95
C ALA A 6 -27.70 52.36 27.59
N ASN A 7 -28.90 52.45 27.04
CA ASN A 7 -29.94 53.40 27.46
C ASN A 7 -31.34 52.74 27.46
N ASP A 8 -31.48 51.63 28.19
CA ASP A 8 -32.80 51.08 28.52
C ASP A 8 -33.34 51.78 29.79
N PRO A 9 -34.47 52.50 29.73
CA PRO A 9 -35.02 53.24 30.87
C PRO A 9 -35.80 52.35 31.85
N ALA A 10 -35.80 51.02 31.69
CA ALA A 10 -36.66 50.09 32.44
C ALA A 10 -36.23 49.78 33.89
N TYR A 11 -35.23 50.46 34.46
CA TYR A 11 -34.88 50.28 35.87
C TYR A 11 -34.56 51.59 36.57
N LYS A 12 -35.54 52.50 36.58
CA LYS A 12 -35.62 53.46 37.69
C LYS A 12 -36.10 52.72 38.93
N LEU A 13 -35.14 52.14 39.68
CA LEU A 13 -35.37 51.98 41.11
C LEU A 13 -35.50 53.37 41.68
N GLU A 14 -36.72 53.77 42.03
CA GLU A 14 -36.93 54.80 43.02
C GLU A 14 -36.31 54.30 44.32
N TYR A 15 -35.05 54.67 44.51
CA TYR A 15 -34.35 54.49 45.77
C TYR A 15 -35.02 55.46 46.74
N ASN A 16 -35.95 54.96 47.55
CA ASN A 16 -36.34 55.67 48.76
C ASN A 16 -35.06 55.81 49.59
N ASP A 17 -34.44 56.98 49.51
CA ASP A 17 -33.34 57.40 50.34
C ASP A 17 -33.89 57.56 51.77
N ILE A 18 -34.09 56.42 52.43
CA ILE A 18 -34.32 56.40 53.87
C ILE A 18 -32.99 56.83 54.45
N SER A 19 -32.89 58.12 54.73
CA SER A 19 -31.81 58.72 55.47
C SER A 19 -31.59 57.89 56.73
N LEU A 20 -30.44 57.20 56.79
CA LEU A 20 -29.98 56.36 57.90
C LEU A 20 -29.77 57.17 59.20
N ASN A 21 -30.09 58.48 59.16
CA ASN A 21 -30.21 59.39 60.29
C ASN A 21 -31.57 59.35 60.99
N GLU A 22 -32.66 58.88 60.37
CA GLU A 22 -34.01 58.89 60.97
C GLU A 22 -34.37 57.60 61.73
N LEU A 23 -33.64 56.51 61.51
CA LEU A 23 -33.69 55.35 62.40
C LEU A 23 -32.69 55.60 63.55
N PHE A 24 -33.19 55.76 64.78
CA PHE A 24 -32.39 55.77 66.01
C PHE A 24 -31.67 54.42 66.20
N ALA A 25 -30.65 54.17 65.39
CA ALA A 25 -29.76 53.03 65.48
C ALA A 25 -28.53 53.45 66.28
N ASP A 26 -28.27 52.75 67.39
CA ASP A 26 -27.04 52.90 68.17
C ASP A 26 -25.82 52.77 67.24
N ASP A 27 -24.79 53.57 67.48
CA ASP A 27 -23.62 53.72 66.60
C ASP A 27 -22.88 52.38 66.39
N LYS A 28 -22.97 51.50 67.40
CA LYS A 28 -22.51 50.12 67.34
C LYS A 28 -23.31 49.27 66.35
N MET A 29 -24.64 49.42 66.31
CA MET A 29 -25.52 48.70 65.39
C MET A 29 -25.27 49.12 63.94
N ARG A 30 -25.05 50.42 63.70
CA ARG A 30 -24.69 50.94 62.36
C ARG A 30 -23.37 50.32 61.86
N ARG A 31 -22.34 50.22 62.70
CA ARG A 31 -21.07 49.56 62.35
C ARG A 31 -21.25 48.08 62.02
N MET A 32 -21.99 47.34 62.86
CA MET A 32 -22.27 45.92 62.62
C MET A 32 -23.00 45.68 61.28
N VAL A 33 -23.95 46.54 60.92
CA VAL A 33 -24.66 46.44 59.63
C VAL A 33 -23.72 46.71 58.45
N VAL A 34 -22.87 47.75 58.53
CA VAL A 34 -21.89 48.06 57.47
C VAL A 34 -20.85 46.95 57.32
N ASP A 35 -20.35 46.39 58.42
CA ASP A 35 -19.37 45.30 58.40
C ASP A 35 -19.97 44.01 57.81
N LEU A 36 -21.23 43.70 58.17
CA LEU A 36 -21.95 42.57 57.58
C LEU A 36 -22.17 42.78 56.07
N GLN A 37 -22.56 43.99 55.66
CA GLN A 37 -22.75 44.33 54.25
C GLN A 37 -21.43 44.23 53.46
N ARG A 38 -20.32 44.71 54.03
CA ARG A 38 -18.99 44.59 53.42
C ARG A 38 -18.57 43.13 53.30
N HIS A 39 -18.69 42.36 54.37
CA HIS A 39 -18.34 40.94 54.38
C HIS A 39 -19.17 40.17 53.34
N TRP A 40 -20.49 40.35 53.32
CA TRP A 40 -21.37 39.70 52.35
C TRP A 40 -21.02 40.06 50.91
N LEU A 41 -20.74 41.34 50.62
CA LEU A 41 -20.35 41.78 49.29
C LEU A 41 -19.01 41.17 48.87
N THR A 42 -18.04 41.09 49.79
CA THR A 42 -16.75 40.42 49.55
C THR A 42 -16.92 38.93 49.26
N GLU A 43 -17.67 38.21 50.10
CA GLU A 43 -17.94 36.77 49.91
C GLU A 43 -18.68 36.51 48.60
N TYR A 44 -19.65 37.34 48.26
CA TYR A 44 -20.37 37.24 46.99
C TYR A 44 -19.43 37.41 45.78
N HIS A 45 -18.57 38.45 45.80
CA HIS A 45 -17.61 38.66 44.73
C HIS A 45 -16.61 37.52 44.62
N GLN A 46 -16.09 37.03 45.75
CA GLN A 46 -15.16 35.90 45.77
C GLN A 46 -15.81 34.61 45.26
N SER A 47 -17.03 34.30 45.72
CA SER A 47 -17.77 33.12 45.26
C SER A 47 -18.08 33.19 43.77
N ARG A 48 -18.48 34.36 43.26
CA ARG A 48 -18.72 34.57 41.83
C ARG A 48 -17.44 34.40 41.01
N GLN A 49 -16.35 35.01 41.46
CA GLN A 49 -15.06 34.90 40.78
C GLN A 49 -14.57 33.45 40.75
N LYS A 50 -14.64 32.75 41.89
CA LYS A 50 -14.26 31.33 41.99
C LYS A 50 -15.08 30.46 41.04
N CYS A 51 -16.40 30.66 40.97
CA CYS A 51 -17.26 29.91 40.05
C CYS A 51 -16.86 30.13 38.58
N LEU A 52 -16.53 31.36 38.19
CA LEU A 52 -16.07 31.68 36.83
C LEU A 52 -14.69 31.06 36.52
N GLU A 53 -13.77 31.11 37.47
CA GLU A 53 -12.45 30.49 37.33
C GLU A 53 -12.55 28.96 37.21
N ASP A 54 -13.37 28.33 38.04
CA ASP A 54 -13.57 26.88 38.02
C ASP A 54 -14.26 26.44 36.72
N LEU A 55 -15.28 27.17 36.25
CA LEU A 55 -15.91 26.93 34.95
C LEU A 55 -14.90 27.05 33.81
N THR A 56 -14.06 28.08 33.84
CA THR A 56 -13.04 28.31 32.80
C THR A 56 -12.03 27.16 32.78
N LYS A 57 -11.57 26.69 33.95
CA LYS A 57 -10.65 25.55 34.06
C LYS A 57 -11.27 24.28 33.51
N MET A 58 -12.51 23.96 33.89
CA MET A 58 -13.20 22.76 33.40
C MET A 58 -13.33 22.77 31.87
N LEU A 59 -13.73 23.90 31.29
CA LEU A 59 -13.87 24.01 29.83
C LEU A 59 -12.52 23.86 29.11
N HIS A 60 -11.44 24.41 29.67
CA HIS A 60 -10.10 24.25 29.10
C HIS A 60 -9.60 22.81 29.18
N GLU A 61 -9.84 22.13 30.32
CA GLU A 61 -9.47 20.73 30.53
C GLU A 61 -10.23 19.81 29.54
N GLU A 62 -11.54 20.04 29.39
CA GLU A 62 -12.39 19.30 28.46
C GLU A 62 -11.94 19.51 27.02
N PHE A 63 -11.75 20.77 26.60
CA PHE A 63 -11.26 21.09 25.25
C PHE A 63 -9.90 20.44 24.96
N ARG A 64 -8.97 20.48 25.93
CA ARG A 64 -7.66 19.83 25.80
C ARG A 64 -7.80 18.32 25.66
N SER A 65 -8.63 17.70 26.49
CA SER A 65 -8.90 16.26 26.44
C SER A 65 -9.47 15.85 25.08
N ASP A 66 -10.43 16.61 24.56
CA ASP A 66 -11.06 16.31 23.28
C ASP A 66 -10.09 16.50 22.10
N MET A 67 -9.25 17.54 22.14
CA MET A 67 -8.17 17.71 21.15
C MET A 67 -7.16 16.55 21.18
N ASP A 68 -6.82 16.05 22.36
CA ASP A 68 -5.92 14.91 22.48
C ASP A 68 -6.56 13.60 21.99
N LYS A 69 -7.86 13.38 22.25
CA LYS A 69 -8.63 12.25 21.71
C LYS A 69 -8.69 12.30 20.19
N VAL A 70 -9.09 13.43 19.61
CA VAL A 70 -9.17 13.60 18.15
C VAL A 70 -7.81 13.34 17.49
N ARG A 71 -6.72 13.82 18.11
CA ARG A 71 -5.36 13.54 17.62
C ARG A 71 -5.04 12.04 17.65
N GLN A 72 -5.35 11.35 18.75
CA GLN A 72 -5.09 9.92 18.90
C GLN A 72 -5.93 9.08 17.92
N ASP A 73 -7.21 9.42 17.76
CA ASP A 73 -8.11 8.74 16.83
C ASP A 73 -7.62 8.90 15.40
N LEU A 74 -7.23 10.12 15.00
CA LEU A 74 -6.70 10.38 13.66
C LEU A 74 -5.41 9.59 13.40
N MET A 75 -4.48 9.57 14.36
CA MET A 75 -3.25 8.78 14.23
C MET A 75 -3.53 7.27 14.13
N THR A 76 -4.53 6.79 14.87
CA THR A 76 -4.93 5.38 14.84
C THR A 76 -5.55 5.02 13.49
N GLN A 77 -6.45 5.86 12.97
CA GLN A 77 -7.05 5.68 11.65
C GLN A 77 -5.99 5.67 10.55
N PHE A 78 -5.08 6.65 10.52
CA PHE A 78 -3.99 6.67 9.55
C PHE A 78 -3.11 5.42 9.62
N LYS A 79 -2.80 4.93 10.83
CA LYS A 79 -2.03 3.70 11.01
C LYS A 79 -2.77 2.47 10.46
N GLN A 80 -4.08 2.38 10.70
CA GLN A 80 -4.90 1.28 10.20
C GLN A 80 -4.99 1.31 8.66
N GLU A 81 -5.23 2.48 8.07
CA GLU A 81 -5.30 2.64 6.61
C GLU A 81 -3.96 2.33 5.92
N LEU A 82 -2.84 2.74 6.54
CA LEU A 82 -1.51 2.45 6.02
C LEU A 82 -1.22 0.95 6.05
N GLU A 83 -1.53 0.26 7.15
CA GLU A 83 -1.34 -1.20 7.22
C GLU A 83 -2.28 -1.94 6.26
N ALA A 84 -3.53 -1.51 6.14
CA ALA A 84 -4.47 -2.10 5.18
C ALA A 84 -3.97 -1.96 3.74
N THR A 85 -3.50 -0.76 3.35
CA THR A 85 -2.91 -0.52 2.03
C THR A 85 -1.67 -1.36 1.80
N LYS A 86 -0.81 -1.49 2.81
CA LYS A 86 0.41 -2.31 2.72
C LYS A 86 0.08 -3.78 2.47
N VAL A 87 -0.85 -4.35 3.24
CA VAL A 87 -1.28 -5.75 3.09
C VAL A 87 -1.90 -5.99 1.70
N ASP A 88 -2.75 -5.08 1.23
CA ASP A 88 -3.36 -5.18 -0.11
C ASP A 88 -2.30 -5.14 -1.23
N LEU A 89 -1.29 -4.27 -1.11
CA LEU A 89 -0.18 -4.20 -2.07
C LEU A 89 0.69 -5.46 -2.04
N GLU A 90 1.02 -5.97 -0.86
CA GLU A 90 1.79 -7.20 -0.70
C GLU A 90 1.05 -8.39 -1.32
N GLN A 91 -0.25 -8.51 -1.07
CA GLN A 91 -1.09 -9.56 -1.64
C GLN A 91 -1.15 -9.47 -3.17
N LYS A 92 -1.43 -8.28 -3.73
CA LYS A 92 -1.47 -8.08 -5.19
C LYS A 92 -0.13 -8.39 -5.84
N HIS A 93 0.96 -8.00 -5.20
CA HIS A 93 2.30 -8.29 -5.69
C HIS A 93 2.58 -9.80 -5.69
N GLU A 94 2.21 -10.51 -4.62
CA GLU A 94 2.34 -11.96 -4.55
C GLU A 94 1.51 -12.65 -5.64
N GLU A 95 0.25 -12.25 -5.84
CA GLU A 95 -0.61 -12.80 -6.89
C GLU A 95 -0.02 -12.61 -8.30
N ILE A 96 0.50 -11.42 -8.60
CA ILE A 96 1.17 -11.12 -9.88
C ILE A 96 2.41 -12.01 -10.05
N LEU A 97 3.24 -12.12 -9.01
CA LEU A 97 4.43 -12.98 -9.05
C LEU A 97 4.06 -14.44 -9.29
N GLN A 98 3.06 -14.97 -8.60
CA GLN A 98 2.59 -16.34 -8.77
C GLN A 98 2.09 -16.59 -10.20
N GLN A 99 1.33 -15.65 -10.77
CA GLN A 99 0.88 -15.73 -12.16
C GLN A 99 2.04 -15.72 -13.15
N GLU A 100 3.05 -14.87 -12.93
CA GLU A 100 4.21 -14.79 -13.81
C GLU A 100 5.08 -16.05 -13.72
N ILE A 101 5.28 -16.58 -12.52
CA ILE A 101 5.96 -17.87 -12.31
C ILE A 101 5.20 -18.98 -13.06
N ALA A 102 3.87 -19.05 -12.93
CA ALA A 102 3.08 -20.07 -13.62
C ALA A 102 3.20 -19.97 -15.15
N LYS A 103 3.19 -18.75 -15.70
CA LYS A 103 3.41 -18.52 -17.14
C LYS A 103 4.80 -18.96 -17.59
N LEU A 104 5.84 -18.62 -16.83
CA LEU A 104 7.22 -19.01 -17.13
C LEU A 104 7.40 -20.53 -17.08
N VAL A 105 6.83 -21.19 -16.09
CA VAL A 105 6.86 -22.66 -15.96
C VAL A 105 6.17 -23.33 -17.16
N GLU A 106 4.99 -22.86 -17.56
CA GLU A 106 4.28 -23.44 -18.70
C GLU A 106 5.02 -23.17 -20.03
N LYS A 107 5.60 -21.98 -20.20
CA LYS A 107 6.45 -21.66 -21.36
C LYS A 107 7.66 -22.59 -21.41
N GLN A 108 8.39 -22.73 -20.31
CA GLN A 108 9.55 -23.61 -20.21
C GLN A 108 9.18 -25.07 -20.52
N LYS A 109 8.04 -25.54 -20.00
CA LYS A 109 7.53 -26.89 -20.28
C LYS A 109 7.29 -27.10 -21.77
N LYS A 110 6.67 -26.14 -22.45
CA LYS A 110 6.44 -26.17 -23.91
C LYS A 110 7.74 -26.15 -24.71
N GLU A 111 8.69 -25.32 -24.31
CA GLU A 111 10.02 -25.23 -24.93
C GLU A 111 10.80 -26.53 -24.77
N LEU A 112 10.84 -27.12 -23.57
CA LEU A 112 11.47 -28.41 -23.31
C LEU A 112 10.81 -29.55 -24.10
N ALA A 113 9.48 -29.58 -24.16
CA ALA A 113 8.75 -30.58 -24.94
C ALA A 113 9.06 -30.46 -26.44
N SER A 114 9.16 -29.23 -26.96
CA SER A 114 9.54 -28.96 -28.34
C SER A 114 10.99 -29.34 -28.59
N ALA A 115 11.88 -29.10 -27.63
CA ALA A 115 13.29 -29.40 -27.79
C ALA A 115 13.57 -30.90 -27.82
N LYS A 116 12.85 -31.69 -27.01
CA LYS A 116 12.93 -33.16 -27.02
C LYS A 116 12.52 -33.80 -28.35
N LYS A 117 11.80 -33.08 -29.22
CA LYS A 117 11.37 -33.57 -30.55
C LYS A 117 12.41 -33.32 -31.66
N LYS A 118 13.49 -32.60 -31.37
CA LYS A 118 14.52 -32.20 -32.34
C LYS A 118 15.85 -32.89 -32.05
N GLN A 119 16.74 -32.89 -33.05
CA GLN A 119 18.14 -33.29 -32.88
C GLN A 119 19.01 -32.05 -32.69
N TRP A 120 20.01 -32.15 -31.82
CA TRP A 120 20.83 -31.00 -31.40
C TRP A 120 22.30 -31.23 -31.73
N CYS A 121 22.95 -30.17 -32.19
CA CYS A 121 24.36 -30.19 -32.55
C CYS A 121 25.19 -30.38 -31.28
N TRP A 122 25.97 -31.46 -31.23
CA TRP A 122 26.80 -31.76 -30.06
C TRP A 122 27.79 -30.62 -29.71
N ASN A 123 28.23 -29.86 -30.72
CA ASN A 123 29.24 -28.83 -30.53
C ASN A 123 28.68 -27.45 -30.11
N CYS A 124 27.44 -27.11 -30.45
CA CYS A 124 26.95 -25.73 -30.29
C CYS A 124 25.45 -25.59 -30.00
N ASP A 125 24.76 -26.70 -29.71
CA ASP A 125 23.34 -26.74 -29.31
C ASP A 125 22.34 -26.11 -30.30
N LYS A 126 22.78 -25.79 -31.53
CA LYS A 126 21.87 -25.45 -32.64
C LYS A 126 21.21 -26.72 -33.18
N GLU A 127 20.05 -26.57 -33.80
CA GLU A 127 19.36 -27.67 -34.45
C GLU A 127 20.28 -28.38 -35.45
N ALA A 128 20.43 -29.69 -35.30
CA ALA A 128 21.33 -30.49 -36.11
C ALA A 128 20.67 -30.89 -37.43
N MET A 129 21.42 -30.77 -38.53
CA MET A 129 20.99 -31.19 -39.86
C MET A 129 21.72 -32.46 -40.34
N TYR A 130 22.87 -32.77 -39.73
CA TYR A 130 23.72 -33.88 -40.12
C TYR A 130 23.86 -34.89 -38.98
N HIS A 131 23.33 -36.10 -39.17
CA HIS A 131 23.54 -37.19 -38.23
C HIS A 131 24.92 -37.82 -38.44
N CYS A 132 25.64 -38.16 -37.36
CA CYS A 132 26.87 -38.95 -37.43
C CYS A 132 26.63 -40.39 -36.96
N CYS A 133 26.31 -40.58 -35.68
CA CYS A 133 25.93 -41.84 -35.05
C CYS A 133 25.05 -41.59 -33.81
N TRP A 134 24.66 -42.65 -33.08
CA TRP A 134 23.77 -42.53 -31.91
C TRP A 134 24.22 -41.44 -30.94
N ASN A 135 23.31 -40.53 -30.60
CA ASN A 135 23.54 -39.39 -29.72
C ASN A 135 24.67 -38.43 -30.18
N THR A 136 24.99 -38.38 -31.47
CA THR A 136 25.92 -37.39 -32.01
C THR A 136 25.47 -36.89 -33.39
N ALA A 137 25.01 -35.64 -33.44
CA ALA A 137 24.62 -34.93 -34.65
C ALA A 137 25.25 -33.53 -34.68
N TYR A 138 25.28 -32.89 -35.85
CA TYR A 138 25.90 -31.58 -36.06
C TYR A 138 25.03 -30.66 -36.93
N CYS A 139 25.10 -29.36 -36.69
CA CYS A 139 24.46 -28.36 -37.55
C CYS A 139 25.29 -28.03 -38.80
N SER A 140 26.60 -28.28 -38.78
CA SER A 140 27.51 -27.99 -39.90
C SER A 140 28.75 -28.88 -39.90
N VAL A 141 29.42 -28.97 -41.05
CA VAL A 141 30.71 -29.67 -41.19
C VAL A 141 31.79 -29.05 -40.30
N ASN A 142 31.78 -27.72 -40.13
CA ASN A 142 32.69 -27.03 -39.23
C ASN A 142 32.55 -27.55 -37.78
N CYS A 143 31.30 -27.63 -37.28
CA CYS A 143 31.04 -28.18 -35.94
C CYS A 143 31.47 -29.65 -35.81
N GLN A 144 31.32 -30.44 -36.87
CA GLN A 144 31.81 -31.82 -36.90
C GLN A 144 33.34 -31.88 -36.81
N GLN A 145 34.06 -31.07 -37.59
CA GLN A 145 35.53 -31.05 -37.59
C GLN A 145 36.09 -30.61 -36.24
N THR A 146 35.50 -29.59 -35.62
CA THR A 146 35.87 -29.12 -34.28
C THR A 146 35.73 -30.23 -33.24
N HIS A 147 34.61 -30.95 -33.22
CA HIS A 147 34.40 -32.07 -32.28
C HIS A 147 35.17 -33.35 -32.68
N TRP A 148 35.62 -33.48 -33.94
CA TRP A 148 36.09 -34.75 -34.50
C TRP A 148 37.25 -35.39 -33.73
N GLN A 149 38.21 -34.60 -33.25
CA GLN A 149 39.37 -35.11 -32.52
C GLN A 149 38.97 -35.91 -31.27
N ASN A 150 37.86 -35.51 -30.63
CA ASN A 150 37.27 -36.19 -29.49
C ASN A 150 36.37 -37.34 -29.96
N HIS A 151 35.45 -37.07 -30.89
CA HIS A 151 34.45 -38.03 -31.34
C HIS A 151 35.02 -39.30 -31.98
N ARG A 152 36.10 -39.19 -32.76
CA ARG A 152 36.65 -40.28 -33.59
C ARG A 152 37.00 -41.55 -32.80
N LYS A 153 37.32 -41.41 -31.51
CA LYS A 153 37.71 -42.53 -30.63
C LYS A 153 36.56 -43.48 -30.32
N PHE A 154 35.32 -42.98 -30.38
CA PHE A 154 34.11 -43.72 -29.99
C PHE A 154 32.99 -43.63 -31.05
N CYS A 155 33.31 -43.13 -32.24
CA CYS A 155 32.36 -43.03 -33.35
C CYS A 155 31.85 -44.43 -33.74
N ARG A 156 30.53 -44.60 -33.76
CA ARG A 156 29.86 -45.88 -34.09
C ARG A 156 29.51 -46.02 -35.57
N ARG A 157 29.84 -45.02 -36.39
CA ARG A 157 29.59 -45.07 -37.85
C ARG A 157 30.57 -46.07 -38.48
N LYS A 158 30.06 -47.20 -38.99
CA LYS A 158 30.87 -48.16 -39.77
C LYS A 158 31.47 -47.46 -40.99
N LYS A 159 32.76 -47.69 -41.24
CA LYS A 159 33.39 -47.32 -42.52
C LYS A 159 32.67 -48.09 -43.63
N PRO A 160 32.13 -47.44 -44.67
CA PRO A 160 31.64 -48.17 -45.83
C PRO A 160 32.83 -48.96 -46.39
N SER A 161 32.74 -50.28 -46.36
CA SER A 161 33.61 -51.14 -47.15
C SER A 161 33.31 -50.82 -48.61
N ASN A 162 34.28 -50.25 -49.33
CA ASN A 162 34.18 -49.97 -50.76
C ASN A 162 33.69 -51.22 -51.50
N GLY A 163 32.47 -51.16 -52.05
CA GLY A 163 31.92 -52.24 -52.87
C GLY A 163 30.41 -52.23 -53.00
N ALA A 164 29.83 -51.25 -53.71
CA ALA A 164 28.66 -51.42 -54.61
C ALA A 164 28.24 -50.06 -55.22
N PRO A 165 27.84 -50.03 -56.51
CA PRO A 165 27.64 -48.80 -57.26
C PRO A 165 26.27 -48.14 -56.98
N ALA A 166 26.24 -46.86 -57.30
CA ALA A 166 25.10 -45.96 -57.20
C ALA A 166 23.79 -46.57 -57.70
N ARG A 167 22.76 -46.55 -56.84
CA ARG A 167 21.39 -46.78 -57.26
C ARG A 167 20.76 -45.45 -57.65
N ALA A 168 20.22 -45.46 -58.86
CA ALA A 168 19.65 -44.36 -59.60
C ALA A 168 18.57 -43.59 -58.84
N ALA A 169 18.53 -42.28 -59.13
CA ALA A 169 17.45 -41.37 -58.80
C ALA A 169 16.13 -41.81 -59.45
N ALA A 170 15.03 -41.66 -58.69
CA ALA A 170 13.65 -41.54 -59.19
C ALA A 170 12.78 -40.93 -58.07
N PRO A 171 11.62 -40.33 -58.37
CA PRO A 171 11.49 -38.92 -58.75
C PRO A 171 10.73 -38.10 -57.70
N ALA A 172 10.76 -36.78 -57.88
CA ALA A 172 10.04 -35.79 -57.08
C ALA A 172 8.53 -36.08 -57.03
N ALA A 173 7.97 -36.13 -55.82
CA ALA A 173 6.54 -36.12 -55.60
C ALA A 173 5.99 -34.71 -55.87
N VAL A 174 5.05 -34.64 -56.82
CA VAL A 174 4.29 -33.45 -57.18
C VAL A 174 3.34 -33.12 -56.01
N VAL A 175 3.51 -31.97 -55.36
CA VAL A 175 2.52 -31.44 -54.43
C VAL A 175 1.52 -30.63 -55.24
N SER A 176 0.32 -31.16 -55.39
CA SER A 176 -0.82 -30.44 -55.96
C SER A 176 -1.25 -29.36 -54.97
N SER A 177 -1.15 -28.10 -55.37
CA SER A 177 -1.82 -26.97 -54.72
C SER A 177 -3.33 -27.19 -54.80
N ASN A 178 -4.02 -27.15 -53.66
CA ASN A 178 -5.45 -26.88 -53.62
C ASN A 178 -5.64 -25.52 -52.95
N GLU A 179 -5.88 -24.51 -53.78
CA GLU A 179 -6.66 -23.32 -53.43
C GLU A 179 -8.14 -23.72 -53.44
N ASN A 180 -8.87 -23.47 -52.35
CA ASN A 180 -10.14 -22.74 -52.32
C ASN A 180 -10.94 -22.93 -51.02
N MET A 181 -11.50 -21.79 -50.55
CA MET A 181 -12.83 -21.56 -49.91
C MET A 181 -13.19 -22.46 -48.72
N GLU A 182 -13.47 -21.98 -47.50
CA GLU A 182 -14.18 -20.78 -47.00
C GLU A 182 -13.54 -20.22 -45.72
#